data_AF-A0A081NHX6-F1
#
_entry.id   AF-A0A081NHX6-F1
#
_cell.length_a   1.000
_cell.length_b   1.000
_cell.length_c   1.000
_cell.angle_alpha   90.00
_cell.angle_beta   90.00
_cell.angle_gamma   90.00
#
_symmetry.space_group_name_H-M   'P 1'
#
loop_
_entity.id
_entity.type
_entity.pdbx_description
1 polymer ?
#
loop_
_entity_poly.entity_id
_entity_poly.type
_entity_poly.pdbx_seq_one_letter_code
_entity_poly.pdbx_strand_id
1 'polypeptide(L)'
;MTDEKLIKTLADIGFMASSVGMSKHAFGIFSALESARPDSVLPTLGFALTFINKKMNQEALEILHKEAIPKDPDNPTVKAFIGMALMMEGRNMEGEDYLTTANKEGDEETSTMAKELLKNIRKG
;
A
#
# COMPACT_ATOMS: atom_id res chain seq x y z
N MET A 1 -0.69 -19.65 -16.69
CA MET A 1 -0.23 -18.25 -16.61
C MET A 1 -1.47 -17.39 -16.43
N THR A 2 -1.59 -16.68 -15.31
CA THR A 2 -2.79 -15.87 -15.00
C THR A 2 -2.75 -14.58 -15.80
N ASP A 3 -3.84 -14.27 -16.51
CA ASP A 3 -3.96 -13.07 -17.36
C ASP A 3 -3.64 -11.80 -16.57
N GLU A 4 -2.64 -11.04 -17.02
CA GLU A 4 -2.17 -9.82 -16.37
C GLU A 4 -3.26 -8.75 -16.30
N LYS A 5 -4.11 -8.65 -17.33
CA LYS A 5 -5.24 -7.72 -17.35
C LYS A 5 -6.28 -8.11 -16.30
N LEU A 6 -6.52 -9.40 -16.12
CA LEU A 6 -7.42 -9.91 -15.09
C LEU A 6 -6.86 -9.61 -13.68
N ILE A 7 -5.57 -9.84 -13.47
CA ILE A 7 -4.90 -9.54 -12.19
C ILE A 7 -5.03 -8.04 -11.86
N LYS A 8 -4.75 -7.17 -12.83
CA LYS A 8 -4.91 -5.72 -12.65
C LYS A 8 -6.35 -5.34 -12.31
N THR A 9 -7.32 -5.90 -13.06
CA THR A 9 -8.75 -5.63 -12.84
C THR A 9 -9.20 -6.08 -11.45
N LEU A 10 -8.76 -7.25 -10.99
CA LEU A 10 -9.05 -7.73 -9.64
C LEU A 10 -8.43 -6.82 -8.57
N ALA A 11 -7.19 -6.37 -8.78
CA ALA A 11 -6.54 -5.44 -7.86
C ALA A 11 -7.30 -4.10 -7.77
N ASP A 12 -7.70 -3.53 -8.91
CA ASP A 12 -8.48 -2.28 -8.97
C ASP A 12 -9.81 -2.42 -8.20
N ILE A 13 -10.51 -3.55 -8.36
CA ILE A 13 -11.74 -3.84 -7.59
C ILE A 13 -11.43 -3.98 -6.10
N GLY A 14 -10.33 -4.63 -5.73
CA GLY A 14 -9.88 -4.77 -4.34
C GLY A 14 -9.60 -3.42 -3.69
N PHE A 15 -8.89 -2.53 -4.39
CA PHE A 15 -8.60 -1.17 -3.91
C PHE A 15 -9.88 -0.34 -3.78
N MET A 16 -10.80 -0.44 -4.74
CA MET A 16 -12.10 0.23 -4.67
C MET A 16 -12.95 -0.30 -3.50
N ALA A 17 -13.02 -1.62 -3.30
CA ALA A 17 -13.72 -2.20 -2.16
C ALA A 17 -13.14 -1.73 -0.83
N SER A 18 -11.82 -1.57 -0.75
CA SER A 18 -11.14 -1.03 0.43
C SER A 18 -11.56 0.41 0.72
N SER A 19 -11.55 1.29 -0.29
CA SER A 19 -11.84 2.73 -0.12
C SER A 19 -13.29 3.03 0.26
N VAL A 20 -14.24 2.16 -0.09
CA VAL A 20 -15.66 2.29 0.27
C VAL A 20 -16.03 1.50 1.53
N GLY A 21 -15.05 0.99 2.28
CA GLY A 21 -15.28 0.30 3.55
C GLY A 21 -15.77 -1.15 3.44
N MET A 22 -15.77 -1.74 2.24
CA MET A 22 -16.10 -3.15 2.00
C MET A 22 -14.91 -4.08 2.34
N SER A 23 -14.32 -3.93 3.52
CA SER A 23 -13.05 -4.57 3.89
C SER A 23 -13.08 -6.09 3.74
N LYS A 24 -14.20 -6.77 4.06
CA LYS A 24 -14.31 -8.24 3.89
C LYS A 24 -14.11 -8.66 2.43
N HIS A 25 -14.65 -7.90 1.48
CA HIS A 25 -14.50 -8.19 0.05
C HIS A 25 -13.08 -7.87 -0.42
N ALA A 26 -12.51 -6.74 0.03
CA ALA A 26 -11.13 -6.38 -0.25
C ALA A 26 -10.16 -7.49 0.20
N PHE A 27 -10.27 -7.95 1.45
CA PHE A 27 -9.45 -9.07 1.96
C PHE A 27 -9.62 -10.35 1.14
N GLY A 28 -10.85 -10.70 0.77
CA GLY A 28 -11.09 -11.88 -0.08
C GLY A 28 -10.42 -11.78 -1.46
N ILE A 29 -10.49 -10.61 -2.10
CA ILE A 29 -9.86 -10.35 -3.40
C ILE A 29 -8.34 -10.43 -3.28
N PHE A 30 -7.74 -9.75 -2.30
CA PHE A 30 -6.29 -9.76 -2.13
C PHE A 30 -5.76 -11.14 -1.71
N SER A 31 -6.52 -11.94 -0.95
CA SER A 31 -6.18 -13.34 -0.65
C SER A 31 -6.15 -14.21 -1.91
N ALA A 32 -7.08 -13.98 -2.85
CA ALA A 32 -7.07 -14.66 -4.14
C ALA A 32 -5.87 -14.23 -5.01
N LEU A 33 -5.51 -12.95 -4.99
CA LEU A 33 -4.33 -12.43 -5.69
C LEU A 33 -3.03 -12.96 -5.11
N GLU A 34 -2.93 -13.09 -3.79
CA GLU A 34 -1.79 -13.72 -3.11
C GLU A 34 -1.64 -15.18 -3.51
N SER A 35 -2.74 -15.93 -3.53
CA SER A 35 -2.74 -17.33 -3.99
C SER A 35 -2.30 -17.44 -5.47
N ALA A 36 -2.66 -16.46 -6.30
CA ALA A 36 -2.31 -16.45 -7.73
C ALA A 36 -0.89 -15.95 -8.01
N ARG A 37 -0.33 -15.09 -7.14
CA ARG A 37 1.00 -14.48 -7.26
C ARG A 37 1.65 -14.31 -5.88
N PRO A 38 2.15 -15.40 -5.27
CA PRO A 38 2.68 -15.37 -3.90
C PRO A 38 3.90 -14.44 -3.76
N ASP A 39 4.72 -14.35 -4.81
CA ASP A 39 5.94 -13.54 -4.82
C ASP A 39 5.68 -12.04 -5.10
N SER A 40 4.42 -11.66 -5.37
CA SER A 40 4.06 -10.27 -5.62
C SER A 40 3.85 -9.49 -4.33
N VAL A 41 4.28 -8.24 -4.29
CA VAL A 41 3.95 -7.28 -3.21
C VAL A 41 2.52 -6.73 -3.31
N LEU A 42 1.89 -6.82 -4.48
CA LEU A 42 0.57 -6.23 -4.75
C LEU A 42 -0.54 -6.65 -3.77
N PRO A 43 -0.69 -7.94 -3.40
CA PRO A 43 -1.68 -8.35 -2.42
C PRO A 43 -1.45 -7.70 -1.05
N THR A 44 -0.19 -7.64 -0.61
CA THR A 44 0.21 -7.04 0.67
C THR A 44 -0.09 -5.54 0.70
N LEU A 45 0.15 -4.82 -0.39
CA LEU A 45 -0.24 -3.40 -0.52
C LEU A 45 -1.76 -3.24 -0.36
N GLY A 46 -2.55 -4.13 -0.97
CA GLY A 46 -4.00 -4.17 -0.84
C GLY A 46 -4.49 -4.40 0.60
N PHE A 47 -3.89 -5.36 1.30
CA PHE A 47 -4.15 -5.60 2.72
C PHE A 47 -3.81 -4.37 3.57
N ALA A 48 -2.63 -3.78 3.36
CA ALA A 48 -2.19 -2.60 4.09
C ALA A 48 -3.15 -1.42 3.91
N LEU A 49 -3.58 -1.11 2.68
CA LEU A 49 -4.57 -0.05 2.46
C LEU A 49 -5.90 -0.36 3.18
N THR A 50 -6.31 -1.62 3.17
CA THR A 50 -7.53 -2.05 3.88
C THR A 50 -7.41 -1.86 5.38
N PHE A 51 -6.25 -2.12 5.97
CA PHE A 51 -5.99 -1.80 7.39
C PHE A 51 -5.98 -0.28 7.65
N ILE A 52 -5.29 0.51 6.82
CA ILE A 52 -5.26 1.98 6.94
C ILE A 52 -6.68 2.57 6.90
N ASN A 53 -7.51 2.14 5.95
CA ASN A 53 -8.90 2.61 5.83
C ASN A 53 -9.77 2.20 7.03
N LYS A 54 -9.39 1.15 7.75
CA LYS A 54 -10.01 0.73 9.02
C LYS A 54 -9.42 1.43 10.25
N LYS A 55 -8.49 2.37 10.07
CA LYS A 55 -7.71 3.03 11.15
C LYS A 55 -6.85 2.04 11.96
N MET A 56 -6.45 0.95 11.34
CA MET A 56 -5.59 -0.09 11.89
C MET A 56 -4.17 0.11 11.35
N ASN A 57 -3.57 1.27 11.61
CA ASN A 57 -2.33 1.64 10.92
C ASN A 57 -1.13 0.81 11.39
N GLN A 58 -1.12 0.36 12.64
CA GLN A 58 -0.07 -0.53 13.17
C GLN A 58 -0.08 -1.89 12.46
N GLU A 59 -1.26 -2.46 12.22
CA GLU A 59 -1.41 -3.72 11.48
C GLU A 59 -1.00 -3.54 10.00
N ALA A 60 -1.27 -2.37 9.42
CA ALA A 60 -0.76 -2.03 8.09
C ALA A 60 0.78 -1.99 8.06
N LEU A 61 1.41 -1.37 9.06
CA LEU A 61 2.87 -1.34 9.16
C LEU A 61 3.43 -2.76 9.36
N GLU A 62 2.84 -3.53 10.27
CA GLU A 62 3.28 -4.89 10.57
C GLU A 62 3.28 -5.77 9.31
N ILE A 63 2.19 -5.76 8.53
CA ILE A 63 2.12 -6.59 7.32
C ILE A 63 3.05 -6.09 6.22
N LEU A 64 3.24 -4.78 6.06
CA LEU A 64 4.21 -4.23 5.09
C LEU A 64 5.64 -4.66 5.45
N HIS A 65 6.02 -4.59 6.72
CA HIS A 65 7.35 -5.00 7.17
C HIS A 65 7.57 -6.52 7.10
N LYS A 66 6.57 -7.31 7.45
CA LYS A 66 6.68 -8.78 7.49
C LYS A 66 6.56 -9.43 6.12
N GLU A 67 5.75 -8.88 5.22
CA GLU A 67 5.39 -9.56 3.97
C GLU A 67 5.82 -8.81 2.72
N ALA A 68 5.82 -7.46 2.69
CA ALA A 68 6.17 -6.71 1.49
C ALA A 68 7.68 -6.47 1.38
N ILE A 69 8.32 -5.97 2.44
CA ILE A 69 9.77 -5.68 2.44
C ILE A 69 10.61 -6.91 2.09
N PRO A 70 10.36 -8.13 2.63
CA PRO A 70 11.18 -9.29 2.29
C PRO A 70 11.08 -9.71 0.82
N LYS A 71 9.97 -9.39 0.13
CA LYS A 71 9.77 -9.71 -1.29
C LYS A 71 10.50 -8.71 -2.19
N ASP A 72 10.44 -7.43 -1.86
CA ASP A 72 11.08 -6.37 -2.63
C ASP A 72 11.45 -5.18 -1.72
N PRO A 73 12.66 -5.19 -1.11
CA PRO A 73 13.09 -4.19 -0.13
C PRO A 73 13.22 -2.77 -0.70
N ASP A 74 13.51 -2.66 -1.99
CA ASP A 74 13.78 -1.39 -2.65
C ASP A 74 12.53 -0.81 -3.33
N ASN A 75 11.39 -1.51 -3.26
CA ASN A 75 10.16 -1.12 -3.92
C ASN A 75 9.65 0.26 -3.45
N PRO A 76 9.63 1.28 -4.33
CA PRO A 76 9.20 2.63 -3.95
C PRO A 76 7.72 2.68 -3.56
N THR A 77 6.86 1.83 -4.12
CA THR A 77 5.44 1.77 -3.78
C THR A 77 5.24 1.18 -2.38
N VAL A 78 6.02 0.18 -1.98
CA VAL A 78 6.03 -0.33 -0.59
C VAL A 78 6.44 0.79 0.37
N LYS A 79 7.50 1.55 0.05
CA LYS A 79 7.93 2.72 0.85
C LYS A 79 6.81 3.76 0.95
N ALA A 80 6.08 4.04 -0.14
CA ALA A 80 4.95 4.97 -0.13
C ALA A 80 3.82 4.53 0.82
N PHE A 81 3.49 3.23 0.85
CA PHE A 81 2.46 2.69 1.73
C PHE A 81 2.90 2.69 3.20
N ILE A 82 4.17 2.42 3.50
CA ILE A 82 4.74 2.57 4.85
C ILE A 82 4.62 4.02 5.30
N GLY A 83 5.04 4.95 4.43
CA GLY A 83 4.93 6.39 4.69
C GLY A 83 3.50 6.85 4.95
N MET A 84 2.54 6.34 4.16
CA MET A 84 1.10 6.59 4.36
C MET A 84 0.62 6.06 5.71
N ALA A 85 0.95 4.82 6.07
CA ALA A 85 0.56 4.23 7.36
C ALA A 85 1.16 4.99 8.55
N LEU A 86 2.43 5.40 8.47
CA LEU A 86 3.09 6.23 9.49
C LEU A 86 2.41 7.60 9.65
N MET A 87 2.07 8.27 8.54
CA MET A 87 1.33 9.53 8.57
C MET A 87 -0.03 9.36 9.25
N MET A 88 -0.77 8.30 8.91
CA MET A 88 -2.09 8.04 9.49
C MET A 88 -2.03 7.66 10.98
N GLU A 89 -0.89 7.15 11.44
CA GLU A 89 -0.57 6.89 12.85
C GLU A 89 -0.07 8.13 13.60
N GLY A 90 0.13 9.27 12.91
CA GLY A 90 0.66 10.51 13.48
C GLY A 90 2.19 10.56 13.59
N ARG A 91 2.90 9.57 13.04
CA ARG A 91 4.37 9.48 13.00
C ARG A 91 4.92 10.21 11.78
N ASN A 92 4.58 11.49 11.65
CA ASN A 92 4.79 12.29 10.44
C ASN A 92 6.26 12.39 10.01
N MET A 93 7.20 12.56 10.95
CA MET A 93 8.64 12.66 10.62
C MET A 93 9.15 11.38 9.97
N GLU A 94 8.82 10.22 10.53
CA GLU A 94 9.21 8.92 9.95
C GLU A 94 8.51 8.71 8.61
N GLY A 95 7.23 9.07 8.51
CA GLY A 95 6.48 9.00 7.27
C GLY A 95 7.10 9.85 6.15
N GLU A 96 7.58 11.06 6.46
CA GLU A 96 8.20 11.95 5.48
C GLU A 96 9.48 11.37 4.87
N ASP A 97 10.31 10.66 5.64
CA ASP A 97 11.53 10.00 5.11
C ASP A 97 11.18 8.92 4.07
N TYR A 98 10.21 8.05 4.39
CA TYR A 98 9.75 7.02 3.46
C TYR A 98 9.11 7.62 2.21
N LEU A 99 8.26 8.64 2.37
CA LEU A 99 7.59 9.30 1.24
C LEU A 99 8.57 10.09 0.36
N THR A 100 9.61 10.69 0.95
CA THR A 100 10.65 11.40 0.19
C THR A 100 11.41 10.42 -0.69
N THR A 101 11.74 9.25 -0.16
CA THR A 101 12.41 8.18 -0.90
C THR A 101 11.50 7.65 -2.02
N ALA A 102 10.24 7.36 -1.71
CA ALA A 102 9.25 6.90 -2.69
C ALA A 102 9.01 7.91 -3.82
N ASN A 103 8.99 9.21 -3.50
CA ASN A 103 8.85 10.29 -4.48
C ASN A 103 10.07 10.42 -5.41
N LYS A 104 11.27 10.07 -4.93
CA LYS A 104 12.50 10.18 -5.69
C LYS A 104 12.73 8.96 -6.59
N GLU A 105 12.40 7.78 -6.09
CA GLU A 105 12.73 6.49 -6.72
C GLU A 105 11.54 5.85 -7.46
N GLY A 106 10.32 6.29 -7.17
CA GLY A 106 9.11 5.74 -7.74
C GLY A 106 8.86 6.13 -9.20
N ASP A 107 7.99 5.38 -9.84
CA ASP A 107 7.39 5.75 -11.11
C ASP A 107 6.47 6.97 -10.97
N GLU A 108 5.85 7.40 -12.08
CA GLU A 108 4.97 8.58 -12.09
C GLU A 108 3.81 8.46 -11.09
N GLU A 109 3.20 7.28 -10.99
CA GLU A 109 2.07 7.01 -10.09
C GLU A 109 2.52 7.07 -8.62
N THR A 110 3.56 6.34 -8.27
CA THR A 110 4.12 6.31 -6.90
C THR A 110 4.61 7.69 -6.49
N SER A 111 5.30 8.40 -7.39
CA SER A 111 5.80 9.75 -7.12
C SER A 111 4.67 10.75 -6.90
N THR A 112 3.59 10.63 -7.67
CA THR A 112 2.42 11.50 -7.50
C THR A 112 1.73 11.25 -6.16
N MET A 113 1.51 9.97 -5.79
CA MET A 113 0.96 9.61 -4.49
C MET A 113 1.82 10.16 -3.35
N ALA A 114 3.13 9.94 -3.41
CA ALA A 114 4.06 10.38 -2.37
C ALA A 114 4.07 11.91 -2.21
N LYS A 115 4.04 12.67 -3.32
CA LYS A 115 3.94 14.15 -3.28
C LYS A 115 2.68 14.63 -2.58
N GLU A 116 1.52 14.01 -2.85
CA GLU A 116 0.26 14.41 -2.21
C GLU A 116 0.27 14.12 -0.71
N LEU A 117 0.81 12.97 -0.30
CA LEU A 117 0.95 12.63 1.12
C LEU A 117 1.92 13.58 1.85
N LEU A 118 3.05 13.93 1.24
CA LEU A 118 3.99 14.92 1.78
C LEU A 118 3.35 16.30 1.98
N LYS A 119 2.50 16.73 1.03
CA LYS A 119 1.74 17.98 1.19
C LYS A 119 0.80 17.93 2.38
N ASN A 120 0.20 16.77 2.69
CA ASN A 120 -0.70 16.63 3.82
C ASN A 120 0.05 16.68 5.16
N ILE A 121 1.22 16.04 5.26
CA ILE A 121 2.09 16.13 6.45
C ILE A 121 2.43 17.59 6.78
N ARG A 122 2.77 18.39 5.77
CA ARG A 122 3.21 19.79 5.95
C ARG A 122 2.09 20.78 6.27
N LYS A 123 0.84 20.37 6.12
CA LYS A 123 -0.35 21.20 6.39
C LYS A 123 -0.94 20.97 7.78
N GLY A 124 -0.65 19.82 8.41
CA GLY A 124 -1.05 19.50 9.78
C GLY A 124 -0.09 20.09 10.79
#